data_AF-A0A6I0JUH7-F1
#
_entry.id   AF-A0A6I0JUH7-F1
#
_cell.length_a   1.000
_cell.length_b   1.000
_cell.length_c   1.000
_cell.angle_alpha   90.00
_cell.angle_beta   90.00
_cell.angle_gamma   90.00
#
_symmetry.space_group_name_H-M   'P 1'
#
loop_
_entity.id
_entity.type
_entity.pdbx_description
1 polymer ?
#
loop_
_entity_poly.entity_id
_entity_poly.type
_entity_poly.pdbx_seq_one_letter_code
_entity_poly.pdbx_strand_id
1 'polypeptide(L)' 'DEVLGMKLKPVLENMLAHPWPEVESTGDNHKIIEDFAFAGLPYFVFISPDGKIISRDFRKAFDKAQEVMKSEFDD' A
#
# COMPACT_ATOMS: atom_id res chain seq x y z
N ASP A 1 7.71 -3.94 19.62
CA ASP A 1 7.10 -4.79 18.58
C ASP A 1 7.76 -4.57 17.24
N GLU A 2 8.72 -5.43 16.93
CA GLU A 2 9.26 -5.59 15.59
C GLU A 2 8.30 -6.50 14.83
N VAL A 3 7.69 -5.96 13.79
CA VAL A 3 7.02 -6.78 12.78
C VAL A 3 7.97 -6.83 11.61
N LEU A 4 8.41 -8.04 11.24
CA LEU A 4 9.16 -8.28 10.01
C LEU A 4 10.53 -7.55 9.88
N GLY A 5 11.20 -7.28 11.01
CA GLY A 5 12.51 -6.61 11.03
C GLY A 5 12.46 -5.10 10.72
N MET A 6 11.26 -4.53 10.66
CA MET A 6 11.05 -3.08 10.53
C MET A 6 10.45 -2.53 11.82
N LYS A 7 10.93 -1.36 12.24
CA LYS A 7 10.26 -0.58 13.29
C LYS A 7 8.98 0.00 12.68
N LEU A 8 7.84 -0.59 13.01
CA LEU A 8 6.53 -0.24 12.44
C LEU A 8 6.20 1.25 12.60
N LYS A 9 6.53 1.83 13.75
CA LYS A 9 6.25 3.24 14.07
C LYS A 9 6.85 4.24 13.08
N PRO A 10 8.17 4.27 12.81
CA PRO A 10 8.75 5.18 11.82
C PRO A 10 8.29 4.92 10.39
N VAL A 11 7.94 3.68 10.02
CA VAL A 11 7.33 3.40 8.70
C VAL A 11 5.98 4.09 8.58
N LEU A 12 5.12 3.97 9.60
CA LEU A 12 3.82 4.63 9.62
C LEU A 12 3.96 6.16 9.67
N GLU A 13 4.88 6.70 10.47
CA GLU A 13 5.15 8.14 10.54
C GLU A 13 5.59 8.70 9.17
N ASN A 14 6.45 7.99 8.44
CA ASN A 14 6.86 8.40 7.09
C ASN A 14 5.72 8.30 6.07
N MET A 15 4.85 7.30 6.17
CA MET A 15 3.67 7.20 5.32
C MET A 15 2.70 8.36 5.55
N LEU A 16 2.49 8.76 6.80
CA LEU A 16 1.65 9.90 7.16
C LEU A 16 2.26 11.26 6.75
N ALA A 17 3.58 11.35 6.66
CA ALA A 17 4.26 12.58 6.23
C ALA A 17 4.24 12.78 4.70
N HIS A 18 4.01 11.72 3.93
CA HIS A 18 3.94 11.82 2.48
C HIS A 18 2.60 12.45 2.07
N PRO A 19 2.57 13.43 1.14
CA PRO A 19 1.33 14.12 0.74
C PRO A 19 0.44 13.25 -0.16
N TRP A 20 0.04 12.08 0.32
CA TRP A 20 -0.91 11.21 -0.38
C TRP A 20 -2.28 11.89 -0.38
N PRO A 21 -3.04 11.77 -1.48
CA PRO A 21 -4.45 12.11 -1.44
C PRO A 21 -5.15 11.23 -0.40
N GLU A 22 -5.61 11.84 0.69
CA GLU A 22 -6.42 11.17 1.70
C GLU A 22 -7.89 11.20 1.29
N VAL A 23 -8.55 10.06 1.38
CA VAL A 23 -9.98 9.92 1.07
C VAL A 23 -10.66 9.23 2.23
N GLU A 24 -11.60 9.93 2.86
CA GLU A 24 -12.43 9.38 3.93
C GLU A 24 -13.50 8.45 3.38
N SER A 25 -13.86 7.40 4.13
CA SER A 25 -14.99 6.55 3.76
C SER A 25 -16.30 7.33 3.93
N THR A 26 -16.90 7.74 2.81
CA THR A 26 -18.13 8.53 2.76
C THR A 26 -19.04 7.99 1.66
N GLY A 27 -20.30 7.71 2.00
CA GLY A 27 -21.32 7.28 1.04
C GLY A 27 -20.93 6.02 0.26
N ASP A 28 -20.83 6.16 -1.07
CA ASP A 28 -20.70 5.05 -2.03
C ASP A 28 -19.27 4.49 -2.19
N ASN A 29 -18.26 5.11 -1.59
CA ASN A 29 -16.87 4.66 -1.76
C ASN A 29 -16.52 3.38 -0.97
N HIS A 30 -17.47 2.83 -0.21
CA HIS A 30 -17.29 1.59 0.53
C HIS A 30 -17.01 0.37 -0.36
N LYS A 31 -17.45 0.41 -1.63
CA LYS A 31 -17.19 -0.64 -2.63
C LYS A 31 -15.70 -0.90 -2.86
N ILE A 32 -14.83 0.06 -2.55
CA ILE A 32 -13.38 -0.11 -2.66
C ILE A 32 -12.88 -1.29 -1.82
N ILE A 33 -13.51 -1.57 -0.68
CA ILE A 33 -13.14 -2.68 0.20
C ILE A 33 -13.42 -4.02 -0.50
N GLU A 34 -14.55 -4.13 -1.20
CA GLU A 34 -14.96 -5.31 -1.95
C GLU A 34 -14.15 -5.45 -3.24
N ASP A 35 -14.07 -4.39 -4.04
CA ASP A 35 -13.38 -4.36 -5.35
C ASP A 35 -11.90 -4.72 -5.21
N PHE A 36 -11.25 -4.26 -4.14
CA PHE A 36 -9.85 -4.55 -3.86
C PHE A 36 -9.63 -5.74 -2.91
N ALA A 37 -10.71 -6.33 -2.40
CA ALA A 37 -10.71 -7.49 -1.50
C ALA A 37 -9.81 -7.30 -0.27
N PHE A 38 -10.04 -6.23 0.49
CA PHE A 38 -9.31 -5.98 1.73
C PHE A 38 -9.61 -7.07 2.76
N ALA A 39 -8.57 -7.71 3.29
CA ALA A 39 -8.70 -8.82 4.24
C ALA A 39 -8.34 -8.44 5.70
N GLY A 40 -8.18 -7.14 5.97
CA GLY A 40 -7.78 -6.60 7.28
C GLY A 40 -7.15 -5.21 7.14
N LEU A 41 -6.67 -4.63 8.24
CA LEU A 41 -5.91 -3.38 8.23
C LEU A 41 -4.65 -3.52 9.11
N PRO A 42 -3.51 -2.93 8.73
CA PRO A 42 -3.27 -2.20 7.47
C PRO A 42 -3.23 -3.13 6.25
N TYR A 43 -3.71 -2.65 5.10
CA TYR A 43 -3.70 -3.37 3.83
C TYR A 43 -3.15 -2.48 2.74
N PHE A 44 -2.32 -3.05 1.86
CA PHE A 44 -1.75 -2.34 0.74
C PHE A 44 -2.18 -3.00 -0.57
N VAL A 45 -2.41 -2.16 -1.57
CA VAL A 45 -2.62 -2.57 -2.95
C VAL A 45 -1.67 -1.79 -3.83
N PHE A 46 -0.90 -2.51 -4.62
CA PHE A 46 0.00 -1.95 -5.62
C PHE A 46 -0.64 -2.10 -7.01
N ILE A 47 -0.86 -0.97 -7.68
CA ILE A 47 -1.62 -0.86 -8.93
C ILE A 47 -0.72 -0.18 -9.98
N SER A 48 -0.70 -0.67 -11.21
CA SER A 48 -0.02 -0.02 -12.33
C SER A 48 -0.80 1.22 -12.83
N PRO A 49 -0.15 2.12 -13.60
CA PRO A 49 -0.81 3.29 -14.17
C PRO A 49 -2.04 2.99 -15.06
N ASP A 50 -2.12 1.79 -15.62
CA ASP A 50 -3.27 1.32 -16.42
C ASP A 50 -4.42 0.73 -15.57
N GLY A 51 -4.31 0.76 -14.24
CA GLY A 51 -5.34 0.32 -13.31
C GLY A 51 -5.28 -1.17 -12.94
N LYS A 52 -4.28 -1.93 -13.39
CA LYS A 52 -4.15 -3.35 -13.04
C LYS A 52 -3.55 -3.52 -11.64
N ILE A 53 -4.17 -4.38 -10.83
CA ILE A 53 -3.60 -4.78 -9.53
C ILE A 53 -2.37 -5.68 -9.79
N ILE A 54 -1.19 -5.19 -9.42
CA ILE A 54 0.09 -5.90 -9.52
C ILE A 54 0.27 -6.83 -8.32
N SER A 55 0.00 -6.33 -7.11
CA SER A 55 0.13 -7.06 -5.86
C SER A 55 -0.80 -6.48 -4.80
N ARG A 56 -1.19 -7.29 -3.83
CA ARG A 56 -2.03 -6.90 -2.69
C ARG A 56 -1.55 -7.69 -1.47
N ASP A 57 -2.05 -7.34 -0.27
CA ASP A 57 -1.54 -7.76 1.04
C ASP A 57 -0.41 -6.84 1.54
N PHE A 58 -0.36 -6.61 2.86
CA PHE A 58 0.63 -5.75 3.51
C PHE A 58 2.06 -6.06 3.05
N ARG A 59 2.54 -7.30 3.23
CA ARG A 59 3.95 -7.62 2.96
C ARG A 59 4.23 -7.75 1.47
N LYS A 60 3.34 -8.43 0.74
CA LYS A 60 3.56 -8.75 -0.67
C LYS A 60 3.47 -7.53 -1.57
N ALA A 61 2.57 -6.60 -1.27
CA ALA A 61 2.46 -5.38 -2.06
C ALA A 61 3.68 -4.48 -1.85
N PHE A 62 4.13 -4.35 -0.59
CA PHE A 62 5.33 -3.57 -0.27
C PHE A 62 6.58 -4.13 -0.94
N ASP A 63 6.87 -5.42 -0.76
CA ASP A 63 8.05 -6.07 -1.35
C ASP A 63 8.04 -5.93 -2.88
N LYS A 64 6.86 -6.11 -3.52
CA LYS A 64 6.74 -6.01 -4.97
C LYS A 64 6.95 -4.57 -5.47
N ALA A 65 6.41 -3.58 -4.74
CA ALA A 65 6.64 -2.18 -5.06
C ALA A 65 8.14 -1.84 -4.97
N GLN A 66 8.84 -2.32 -3.93
CA GLN A 66 10.29 -2.12 -3.82
C GLN A 66 11.06 -2.77 -4.97
N GLU A 67 10.71 -3.99 -5.37
CA GLU A 67 11.33 -4.67 -6.52
C GLU A 67 11.18 -3.87 -7.82
N VAL A 68 9.97 -3.39 -8.11
CA VAL A 68 9.68 -2.59 -9.31
C VAL A 68 10.41 -1.26 -9.26
N MET A 69 10.36 -0.55 -8.12
CA MET A 69 11.04 0.73 -7.97
C MET A 69 12.55 0.61 -8.17
N LYS A 70 13.18 -0.43 -7.63
CA LYS A 70 14.61 -0.69 -7.88
C LYS A 70 14.89 -0.98 -9.35
N SER A 71 14.05 -1.81 -9.99
CA SER A 71 14.24 -2.14 -11.40
C SER A 71 14.05 -0.95 -12.34
N GLU A 72 13.21 0.02 -11.99
CA GLU A 72 12.87 1.17 -12.85
C GLU A 72 13.72 2.42 -12.56
N PHE A 73 14.25 2.57 -11.34
CA PHE A 73 14.83 3.83 -10.87
C PHE A 73 16.17 3.72 -10.14
N ASP A 74 16.70 2.52 -9.86
CA ASP A 74 18.10 2.40 -9.41
C ASP A 74 19.03 2.34 -10.64
N ASP A 75 19.88 3.36 -10.79
CA ASP A 75 21.04 3.37 -11.69
C ASP A 75 22.17 2.42 -11.20
#